data_AF-A0A7K2XL93-F1
#
_entry.id   AF-A0A7K2XL93-F1
#
_cell.length_a   1.000
_cell.length_b   1.000
_cell.length_c   1.000
_cell.angle_alpha   90.00
_cell.angle_beta   90.00
_cell.angle_gamma   90.00
#
_symmetry.space_group_name_H-M   'P 1'
#
loop_
_entity.id
_entity.type
_entity.pdbx_description
1 polymer ?
#
loop_
_entity_poly.entity_id
_entity_poly.type
_entity_poly.pdbx_seq_one_letter_code
_entity_poly.pdbx_strand_id
1 'polypeptide(L)'
;AQVGLGALAGARGDWRAAREWGERVRKAEPGRWPVYPVLIDAYNGLGDYGAARGAMERLEELHAGAAVRARAAQTYRDRGWREDADAAALDAVALAESDAERAAALGRA
;
A
#
# COMPACT_ATOMS: atom_id res chain seq x y z
N ALA A 1 -14.19 -4.79 -1.97
CA ALA A 1 -13.99 -6.16 -1.45
C ALA A 1 -12.71 -6.81 -1.98
N GLN A 2 -12.43 -6.76 -3.29
CA GLN A 2 -11.30 -7.48 -3.92
C GLN A 2 -9.89 -7.06 -3.43
N VAL A 3 -9.64 -5.77 -3.17
CA VAL A 3 -8.36 -5.32 -2.56
C VAL A 3 -8.11 -5.99 -1.21
N GLY A 4 -9.16 -6.13 -0.39
CA GLY A 4 -9.08 -6.80 0.91
C GLY A 4 -8.78 -8.29 0.78
N LEU A 5 -9.28 -8.95 -0.26
CA LEU A 5 -8.96 -10.35 -0.56
C LEU A 5 -7.51 -10.53 -1.00
N GLY A 6 -6.99 -9.62 -1.83
CA GLY A 6 -5.58 -9.63 -2.23
C GLY A 6 -4.65 -9.40 -1.04
N ALA A 7 -4.97 -8.42 -0.18
CA ALA A 7 -4.19 -8.16 1.04
C ALA A 7 -4.23 -9.35 2.02
N LEU A 8 -5.39 -10.02 2.16
CA LEU A 8 -5.52 -11.21 2.98
C LEU A 8 -4.71 -12.39 2.43
N ALA A 9 -4.72 -12.58 1.10
CA ALA A 9 -3.92 -13.62 0.46
C ALA A 9 -2.42 -13.38 0.66
N GLY A 10 -1.96 -12.13 0.49
CA GLY A 10 -0.57 -11.75 0.75
C GLY A 10 -0.17 -11.99 2.20
N ALA A 11 -1.03 -11.62 3.16
CA ALA A 11 -0.80 -11.90 4.58
C ALA A 11 -0.70 -13.41 4.92
N ARG A 12 -1.26 -14.29 4.08
CA ARG A 12 -1.18 -15.75 4.22
C ARG A 12 0.03 -16.35 3.48
N GLY A 13 0.86 -15.54 2.86
CA GLY A 13 1.94 -15.98 1.97
C GLY A 13 1.46 -16.53 0.63
N ASP A 14 0.17 -16.39 0.31
CA ASP A 14 -0.38 -16.76 -1.00
C ASP A 14 -0.22 -15.59 -1.98
N TRP A 15 1.04 -15.40 -2.41
CA TRP A 15 1.42 -14.31 -3.31
C TRP A 15 0.76 -14.43 -4.69
N ARG A 16 0.41 -15.65 -5.12
CA ARG A 16 -0.28 -15.87 -6.40
C ARG A 16 -1.72 -15.35 -6.35
N ALA A 17 -2.45 -15.69 -5.30
CA ALA A 17 -3.80 -15.17 -5.11
C ALA A 17 -3.78 -13.66 -4.84
N ALA A 18 -2.80 -13.16 -4.07
CA ALA A 18 -2.62 -11.73 -3.84
C ALA A 18 -2.47 -10.96 -5.17
N ARG A 19 -1.61 -11.47 -6.06
CA ARG A 19 -1.40 -10.92 -7.40
C ARG A 19 -2.70 -10.95 -8.20
N GLU A 20 -3.41 -12.07 -8.24
CA GLU A 20 -4.63 -12.20 -9.05
C GLU A 20 -5.72 -11.21 -8.61
N TRP A 21 -5.96 -11.09 -7.31
CA TRP A 21 -6.92 -10.14 -6.77
C TRP A 21 -6.50 -8.69 -7.01
N GLY A 22 -5.22 -8.38 -6.82
CA GLY A 22 -4.66 -7.06 -7.11
C GLY A 22 -4.77 -6.69 -8.59
N GLU A 23 -4.48 -7.63 -9.48
CA GLU A 23 -4.55 -7.42 -10.94
C GLU A 23 -5.98 -7.20 -11.42
N ARG A 24 -6.94 -7.95 -10.87
CA ARG A 24 -8.36 -7.75 -11.18
C ARG A 24 -8.82 -6.34 -10.82
N VAL A 25 -8.40 -5.83 -9.66
CA VAL A 25 -8.73 -4.46 -9.24
C VAL A 25 -7.98 -3.43 -10.09
N ARG A 26 -6.69 -3.63 -10.37
CA ARG A 26 -5.91 -2.73 -11.25
C ARG A 26 -6.55 -2.63 -12.64
N LYS A 27 -7.05 -3.74 -13.18
CA LYS A 27 -7.73 -3.78 -14.49
C LYS A 27 -9.09 -3.08 -14.47
N ALA A 28 -9.86 -3.24 -13.38
CA ALA A 28 -11.17 -2.63 -13.24
C ALA A 28 -11.07 -1.12 -12.94
N GLU A 29 -10.13 -0.73 -12.09
CA GLU A 29 -9.93 0.63 -11.60
C GLU A 29 -8.43 0.95 -11.51
N PRO A 30 -7.77 1.29 -12.64
CA PRO A 30 -6.33 1.60 -12.67
C PRO A 30 -5.96 2.92 -11.96
N GLY A 31 -6.94 3.69 -11.47
CA GLY A 31 -6.71 4.84 -10.60
C GLY A 31 -6.76 4.50 -9.10
N ARG A 32 -7.11 3.25 -8.76
CA ARG A 32 -7.38 2.84 -7.38
C ARG A 32 -6.08 2.50 -6.66
N TRP A 33 -5.39 3.54 -6.20
CA TRP A 33 -4.09 3.45 -5.53
C TRP A 33 -3.95 2.38 -4.40
N PRO A 34 -4.98 2.01 -3.58
CA PRO A 34 -4.79 1.03 -2.50
C PRO A 34 -4.46 -0.39 -2.99
N VAL A 35 -4.62 -0.66 -4.29
CA VAL A 35 -4.28 -1.95 -4.89
C VAL A 35 -2.78 -2.12 -5.14
N TYR A 36 -2.07 -1.00 -5.36
CA TYR A 36 -0.68 -1.04 -5.80
C TYR A 36 0.26 -1.59 -4.72
N PRO A 37 0.11 -1.27 -3.42
CA PRO A 37 0.90 -1.93 -2.39
C PRO A 37 0.70 -3.44 -2.32
N VAL A 38 -0.54 -3.91 -2.45
CA VAL A 38 -0.85 -5.36 -2.49
C VAL A 38 -0.17 -6.03 -3.68
N LEU A 39 -0.08 -5.34 -4.82
CA LEU A 39 0.63 -5.83 -5.99
C LEU A 39 2.14 -5.84 -5.79
N ILE A 40 2.71 -4.79 -5.19
CA ILE A 40 4.14 -4.70 -4.86
C ILE A 40 4.54 -5.90 -3.99
N ASP A 41 3.79 -6.18 -2.92
CA ASP A 41 4.05 -7.31 -2.02
C ASP A 41 3.93 -8.65 -2.74
N ALA A 42 2.88 -8.82 -3.55
CA ALA A 42 2.66 -10.04 -4.31
C ALA A 42 3.76 -10.29 -5.34
N TYR A 43 4.21 -9.25 -6.03
CA TYR A 43 5.31 -9.34 -6.99
C TYR A 43 6.64 -9.62 -6.29
N ASN A 44 6.93 -8.95 -5.16
CA ASN A 44 8.13 -9.20 -4.36
C ASN A 44 8.15 -10.64 -3.82
N GLY A 45 7.05 -11.12 -3.27
CA GLY A 45 6.91 -12.50 -2.78
C GLY A 45 6.99 -13.57 -3.89
N LEU A 46 6.76 -13.19 -5.14
CA LEU A 46 6.94 -14.04 -6.33
C LEU A 46 8.31 -13.87 -7.01
N GLY A 47 9.14 -12.92 -6.57
CA GLY A 47 10.43 -12.58 -7.18
C GLY A 47 10.33 -11.75 -8.47
N ASP A 48 9.17 -11.18 -8.77
CA ASP A 48 8.94 -10.31 -9.94
C ASP A 48 9.23 -8.84 -9.60
N TYR A 49 10.50 -8.54 -9.33
CA TYR A 49 10.92 -7.21 -8.89
C TYR A 49 10.70 -6.12 -9.94
N GLY A 50 10.66 -6.47 -11.22
CA GLY A 50 10.34 -5.53 -12.31
C GLY A 50 8.90 -5.05 -12.24
N ALA A 51 7.95 -5.96 -12.02
CA ALA A 51 6.55 -5.60 -11.84
C ALA A 51 6.31 -4.84 -10.53
N ALA A 52 7.02 -5.18 -9.45
CA ALA A 52 6.99 -4.44 -8.20
C ALA A 52 7.41 -2.97 -8.40
N ARG A 53 8.50 -2.74 -9.13
CA ARG A 53 8.98 -1.38 -9.45
C ARG A 53 7.95 -0.58 -10.24
N GLY A 54 7.38 -1.15 -11.30
CA GLY A 54 6.35 -0.45 -12.08
C GLY A 54 5.07 -0.16 -11.28
N ALA A 55 4.71 -1.03 -10.34
CA ALA A 55 3.60 -0.79 -9.43
C ALA A 55 3.90 0.32 -8.41
N MET A 56 5.16 0.44 -7.97
CA MET A 56 5.64 1.54 -7.12
C MET A 56 5.61 2.88 -7.86
N GLU A 57 6.16 2.95 -9.09
CA GLU A 57 6.12 4.16 -9.92
C GLU A 57 4.67 4.64 -10.13
N ARG A 58 3.75 3.70 -10.39
CA ARG A 58 2.35 4.05 -10.58
C ARG A 58 1.64 4.48 -9.29
N LEU A 59 2.05 3.94 -8.14
CA LEU A 59 1.54 4.36 -6.83
C LEU A 59 1.95 5.81 -6.53
N GLU A 60 3.20 6.17 -6.82
CA GLU A 60 3.71 7.54 -6.67
C GLU A 60 2.95 8.53 -7.55
N GLU A 61 2.64 8.16 -8.80
CA GLU A 61 1.84 8.99 -9.72
C GLU A 61 0.39 9.19 -9.26
N LEU A 62 -0.22 8.19 -8.63
CA LEU A 62 -1.66 8.18 -8.35
C LEU A 62 -2.02 8.78 -7.00
N HIS A 63 -1.13 8.76 -6.01
CA HIS A 63 -1.51 9.15 -4.66
C HIS A 63 -0.38 9.72 -3.78
N ALA A 64 -0.24 11.04 -3.87
CA ALA A 64 0.59 11.88 -3.02
C ALA A 64 -0.21 12.55 -1.87
N GLY A 65 -1.19 11.88 -1.27
CA GLY A 65 -2.03 12.46 -0.20
C GLY A 65 -1.69 11.99 1.23
N ALA A 66 -1.50 12.91 2.16
CA ALA A 66 -1.10 12.65 3.55
C ALA A 66 -2.05 11.74 4.34
N ALA A 67 -3.33 12.09 4.37
CA ALA A 67 -4.36 11.35 5.13
C ALA A 67 -4.45 9.87 4.72
N VAL A 68 -4.11 9.60 3.47
CA VAL A 68 -4.25 8.30 2.86
C VAL A 68 -3.02 7.43 3.11
N ARG A 69 -1.83 8.02 3.03
CA ARG A 69 -0.58 7.40 3.50
C ARG A 69 -0.64 7.10 5.01
N ALA A 70 -1.26 7.97 5.82
CA ALA A 70 -1.45 7.74 7.25
C ALA A 70 -2.35 6.52 7.55
N ARG A 71 -3.36 6.27 6.71
CA ARG A 71 -4.26 5.12 6.84
C ARG A 71 -3.60 3.81 6.36
N ALA A 72 -2.73 3.89 5.36
CA ALA A 72 -1.89 2.77 4.93
C ALA A 72 -0.91 2.38 6.05
N ALA A 73 -0.24 3.36 6.67
CA ALA A 73 0.69 3.14 7.78
C ALA A 73 0.04 2.37 8.94
N GLN A 74 -1.18 2.75 9.36
CA GLN A 74 -1.92 2.01 10.38
C GLN A 74 -2.19 0.56 9.97
N THR A 75 -2.64 0.35 8.73
CA THR A 75 -2.94 -0.99 8.22
C THR A 75 -1.70 -1.90 8.17
N TYR A 76 -0.52 -1.34 7.89
CA TYR A 76 0.74 -2.09 7.93
C TYR A 76 1.19 -2.37 9.36
N ARG A 77 1.02 -1.43 10.30
CA ARG A 77 1.31 -1.65 11.73
C ARG A 77 0.47 -2.78 12.30
N ASP A 78 -0.83 -2.80 11.98
CA ASP A 78 -1.77 -3.85 12.42
C ASP A 78 -1.38 -5.24 11.91
N ARG A 79 -0.56 -5.32 10.86
CA ARG A 79 -0.04 -6.55 10.27
C ARG A 79 1.38 -6.89 10.70
N GLY A 80 2.01 -6.05 11.52
CA GLY A 80 3.39 -6.22 11.98
C GLY A 80 4.45 -5.84 10.95
N TRP A 81 4.09 -5.19 9.85
CA TRP A 81 5.00 -4.74 8.79
C TRP A 81 5.58 -3.38 9.16
N ARG A 82 6.53 -3.39 10.08
CA ARG A 82 7.09 -2.18 10.70
C ARG A 82 7.78 -1.27 9.69
N GLU A 83 8.60 -1.82 8.80
CA GLU A 83 9.33 -1.02 7.81
C GLU A 83 8.39 -0.31 6.81
N ASP A 84 7.34 -0.98 6.33
CA ASP A 84 6.35 -0.39 5.43
C ASP A 84 5.38 0.57 6.14
N ALA A 85 5.06 0.27 7.40
CA ALA A 85 4.34 1.19 8.27
C ALA A 85 5.08 2.51 8.46
N ASP A 86 6.39 2.42 8.68
CA ASP A 86 7.26 3.58 8.87
C ASP A 86 7.42 4.37 7.57
N ALA A 87 7.61 3.68 6.44
CA ALA A 87 7.65 4.33 5.11
C ALA A 87 6.34 5.07 4.79
N ALA A 88 5.19 4.43 4.99
CA ALA A 88 3.89 5.05 4.77
C ALA A 88 3.59 6.18 5.76
N ALA A 89 4.08 6.10 7.01
CA ALA A 89 3.97 7.19 7.97
C ALA A 89 4.86 8.38 7.58
N LEU A 90 6.08 8.13 7.11
CA LEU A 90 7.00 9.16 6.62
C LEU A 90 6.45 9.88 5.40
N ASP A 91 5.89 9.16 4.44
CA ASP A 91 5.25 9.76 3.28
C ASP A 91 4.02 10.58 3.69
N ALA A 92 3.25 10.09 4.67
CA ALA A 92 2.12 10.84 5.21
C ALA A 92 2.54 12.14 5.89
N VAL A 93 3.69 12.15 6.58
CA VAL A 93 4.28 13.36 7.17
C VAL A 93 4.80 14.32 6.10
N ALA A 94 5.43 13.79 5.04
CA ALA A 94 6.01 14.60 3.96
C ALA A 94 4.93 15.29 3.12
N LEU A 95 3.76 14.67 2.99
CA LEU A 95 2.64 15.18 2.21
C LEU A 95 1.65 15.99 3.04
N ALA A 96 1.82 16.06 4.37
CA ALA A 96 0.89 16.75 5.26
C ALA A 96 0.97 18.26 5.02
N GLU A 97 -0.14 18.85 4.56
CA GLU A 97 -0.26 20.29 4.37
C GLU A 97 -0.74 20.99 5.66
N SER A 98 -1.11 20.20 6.67
CA SER A 98 -1.60 20.66 7.96
C SER A 98 -1.00 19.88 9.15
N ASP A 99 -0.89 20.53 10.30
CA ASP A 99 -0.46 19.89 11.54
C ASP A 99 -1.38 18.72 11.96
N ALA A 100 -2.66 18.77 11.58
CA ALA A 100 -3.62 17.70 11.82
C ALA A 100 -3.30 16.43 11.01
N GLU A 101 -2.93 16.57 9.74
CA GLU A 101 -2.50 15.45 8.90
C GLU A 101 -1.16 14.88 9.35
N ARG A 102 -0.24 15.76 9.78
CA ARG A 102 1.05 15.37 10.34
C ARG A 102 0.89 14.57 11.63
N ALA A 103 -0.03 14.99 12.50
CA ALA A 103 -0.40 14.24 13.72
C ALA A 103 -1.08 12.90 13.40
N ALA A 104 -1.92 12.84 12.37
CA ALA A 104 -2.55 11.60 11.92
C ALA A 104 -1.53 10.61 11.32
N ALA A 105 -0.51 11.13 10.64
CA ALA A 105 0.59 10.38 10.04
C ALA A 105 1.54 9.75 11.08
N LEU A 106 1.95 10.54 12.08
CA LEU A 106 2.79 10.08 13.19
C LEU A 106 2.05 9.11 14.12
N GLY A 107 0.71 9.11 14.08
CA GLY A 107 -0.15 8.25 14.87
C GLY A 107 -0.25 8.74 16.30
N ARG A 108 -1.43 8.63 16.90
CA ARG A 108 -1.55 8.81 18.36
C ARG A 108 -0.73 7.71 19.03
N ALA A 109 0.37 8.11 19.66
CA ALA A 109 0.95 7.39 20.79
C ALA A 109 -0.10 7.20 21.89
#